data_AF-A0A821XK08-F1
#
_entry.id   AF-A0A821XK08-F1
#
_cell.length_a   1.000
_cell.length_b   1.000
_cell.length_c   1.000
_cell.angle_alpha   90.00
_cell.angle_beta   90.00
_cell.angle_gamma   90.00
#
_symmetry.space_group_name_H-M   'P 1'
#
loop_
_entity.id
_entity.type
_entity.pdbx_description
1 polymer ?
#
loop_
_entity_poly.entity_id
_entity_poly.type
_entity_poly.pdbx_seq_one_letter_code
_entity_poly.pdbx_strand_id
1 'polypeptide(L)'
;MLLKSVCSQNLHNIEPQTITEHSVVKHVLPLTVTRTELDGELVCNVSSAALDNPIIRTLKLDVRVPPNKIAISGVGEHVTQGTLLTLMCSVSGARPAATIEWFNGTELLTPASQNIQVKIYLLVLD
;
A
#
# COMPACT_ATOMS: atom_id res chain seq x y z
N MET A 1 15.78 35.56 -15.34
CA MET A 1 16.30 34.67 -14.29
C MET A 1 15.46 33.40 -14.34
N LEU A 2 16.04 32.23 -14.62
CA LEU A 2 15.28 31.00 -14.82
C LEU A 2 15.22 30.20 -13.51
N LEU A 3 14.00 29.91 -13.05
CA LEU A 3 13.74 28.97 -11.97
C LEU A 3 13.78 27.55 -12.56
N LYS A 4 14.64 26.68 -12.05
CA LYS A 4 14.65 25.25 -12.38
C LYS A 4 13.98 24.50 -11.24
N SER A 5 12.81 23.91 -11.46
CA SER A 5 12.21 22.99 -10.49
C SER A 5 12.24 21.57 -11.05
N VAL A 6 12.57 20.59 -10.22
CA VAL A 6 12.65 19.18 -10.63
C VAL A 6 12.00 18.35 -9.53
N CYS A 7 10.90 17.69 -9.88
CA CYS A 7 10.30 16.64 -9.05
C CYS A 7 10.85 15.30 -9.54
N SER A 8 11.35 14.48 -8.62
CA SER A 8 11.93 13.17 -8.92
C SER A 8 11.53 12.13 -7.88
N GLN A 9 11.53 10.87 -8.29
CA GLN A 9 11.36 9.70 -7.43
C GLN A 9 12.57 8.79 -7.60
N ASN A 10 13.10 8.26 -6.50
CA ASN A 10 14.28 7.38 -6.54
C ASN A 10 14.02 6.02 -7.21
N LEU A 11 12.76 5.59 -7.32
CA LEU A 11 12.41 4.23 -7.72
C LEU A 11 12.34 4.02 -9.24
N HIS A 12 12.07 5.11 -9.99
CA HIS A 12 11.88 5.06 -11.44
C HIS A 12 12.51 6.28 -12.10
N ASN A 13 13.17 6.06 -13.24
CA ASN A 13 13.71 7.15 -14.07
C ASN A 13 12.57 7.80 -14.88
N ILE A 14 11.75 8.60 -14.20
CA ILE A 14 10.60 9.29 -14.78
C ILE A 14 11.04 10.70 -15.16
N GLU A 15 10.88 11.04 -16.44
CA GLU A 15 11.21 12.38 -16.93
C GLU A 15 10.10 13.38 -16.56
N PRO A 16 10.43 14.49 -15.85
CA PRO A 16 9.45 15.53 -15.54
C PRO A 16 9.08 16.34 -16.79
N GLN A 17 7.82 16.69 -16.91
CA GLN A 17 7.29 17.54 -17.97
C GLN A 17 7.28 19.00 -17.55
N THR A 18 7.77 19.89 -18.41
CA THR A 18 7.72 21.33 -18.17
C THR A 18 6.54 21.94 -18.91
N ILE A 19 5.63 22.56 -18.17
CA ILE A 19 4.45 23.25 -18.70
C ILE A 19 4.58 24.72 -18.37
N THR A 20 4.46 25.59 -19.38
CA THR A 20 4.46 27.04 -19.19
C THR A 20 3.09 27.59 -19.55
N GLU A 21 2.43 28.23 -18.59
CA GLU A 21 1.05 28.70 -18.73
C GLU A 21 0.90 30.08 -18.08
N HIS A 22 0.50 31.09 -18.86
CA HIS A 22 0.33 32.48 -18.40
C HIS A 22 1.50 33.02 -17.54
N SER A 23 2.74 32.78 -17.99
CA SER A 23 4.00 33.16 -17.30
C SER A 23 4.34 32.35 -16.04
N VAL A 24 3.61 31.27 -15.74
CA VAL A 24 3.94 30.31 -14.68
C VAL A 24 4.66 29.11 -15.29
N VAL A 25 5.82 28.76 -14.76
CA VAL A 25 6.55 27.53 -15.11
C VAL A 25 6.20 26.45 -14.08
N LYS A 26 5.63 25.34 -14.55
CA LYS A 26 5.27 24.16 -13.75
C LYS A 26 6.12 22.98 -14.21
N HIS A 27 6.73 22.27 -13.27
CA HIS A 27 7.32 20.96 -13.53
C HIS A 27 6.41 19.88 -12.96
N VAL A 28 5.93 19.01 -13.82
CA VAL A 28 4.93 17.98 -13.52
C VAL A 28 5.58 16.62 -13.67
N LEU A 29 5.51 15.79 -12.63
CA LEU A 29 6.00 14.41 -12.65
C LEU A 29 4.79 13.46 -12.81
N PRO A 30 4.57 12.85 -13.99
CA PRO A 30 3.53 11.85 -14.15
C PRO A 30 3.94 10.56 -13.44
N LEU A 31 3.22 10.18 -12.39
CA LEU A 31 3.49 8.98 -11.60
C LEU A 31 2.28 8.07 -11.57
N THR A 32 2.48 6.79 -11.89
CA THR A 32 1.52 5.73 -11.61
C THR A 32 1.84 5.12 -10.25
N VAL A 33 0.96 5.32 -9.27
CA VAL A 33 1.16 4.79 -7.92
C VAL A 33 0.78 3.31 -7.88
N THR A 34 1.73 2.46 -7.50
CA THR A 34 1.55 1.03 -7.30
C THR A 34 2.13 0.62 -5.93
N ARG A 35 2.17 -0.69 -5.66
CA ARG A 35 2.77 -1.23 -4.43
C ARG A 35 4.26 -0.89 -4.30
N THR A 36 4.98 -0.74 -5.39
CA THR A 36 6.43 -0.49 -5.35
C THR A 36 6.76 0.89 -4.78
N GLU A 37 5.85 1.84 -4.93
CA GLU A 37 5.96 3.21 -4.42
C GLU A 37 5.72 3.32 -2.90
N LEU A 38 5.32 2.23 -2.24
CA LEU A 38 5.05 2.25 -0.81
C LEU A 38 6.30 2.62 -0.01
N ASP A 39 6.16 3.57 0.91
CA ASP A 39 7.24 4.22 1.66
C ASP A 39 8.31 4.91 0.80
N GLY A 40 8.05 5.04 -0.51
CA GLY A 40 8.86 5.84 -1.41
C GLY A 40 8.81 7.31 -1.03
N GLU A 41 9.85 8.05 -1.44
CA GLU A 41 9.93 9.50 -1.27
C GLU A 41 9.95 10.20 -2.61
N LEU A 42 9.13 11.25 -2.73
CA LEU A 42 9.17 12.22 -3.82
C LEU A 42 9.92 13.46 -3.35
N VAL A 43 10.90 13.88 -4.12
CA VAL A 43 11.70 15.07 -3.83
C VAL A 43 11.49 16.11 -4.92
N CYS A 44 11.05 17.29 -4.50
CA CYS A 44 10.99 18.48 -5.34
C CYS A 44 12.13 19.41 -4.96
N ASN A 45 13.02 19.67 -5.91
CA ASN A 45 14.15 20.57 -5.77
C ASN A 45 13.96 21.78 -6.68
N VAL A 46 14.01 22.98 -6.10
CA VAL A 46 13.91 24.25 -6.81
C VAL A 46 15.23 25.02 -6.67
N SER A 47 15.87 25.32 -7.79
CA SER A 47 17.11 26.09 -7.86
C SER A 47 16.97 27.30 -8.78
N SER A 48 17.62 28.40 -8.42
CA SER A 48 17.69 29.63 -9.21
C SER A 48 18.95 30.37 -8.84
N ALA A 49 19.52 31.13 -9.77
CA ALA A 49 20.64 32.03 -9.48
C ALA A 49 20.28 33.14 -8.45
N ALA A 50 18.99 33.30 -8.12
CA ALA A 50 18.49 34.25 -7.11
C ALA A 50 18.56 33.70 -5.69
N LEU A 51 18.75 32.39 -5.57
CA LEU A 51 18.68 31.68 -4.31
C LEU A 51 20.10 31.28 -3.92
N ASP A 52 20.52 31.63 -2.71
CA ASP A 52 21.81 31.19 -2.16
C ASP A 52 21.84 29.66 -1.98
N ASN A 53 20.67 29.05 -1.71
CA ASN A 53 20.50 27.61 -1.54
C ASN A 53 19.22 27.12 -2.25
N PRO A 54 19.20 25.88 -2.77
CA PRO A 54 17.99 25.30 -3.35
C PRO A 54 16.90 25.11 -2.29
N ILE A 55 15.65 25.25 -2.71
CA ILE A 55 14.48 24.92 -1.88
C ILE A 55 14.12 23.46 -2.16
N ILE A 56 14.17 22.63 -1.11
CA ILE A 56 13.89 21.19 -1.22
C ILE A 56 12.63 20.85 -0.41
N ARG A 57 11.74 20.06 -1.02
CA ARG A 57 10.55 19.50 -0.36
C ARG A 57 10.49 18.00 -0.61
N THR A 58 10.30 17.24 0.47
CA THR A 58 10.17 15.79 0.42
C THR A 58 8.76 15.39 0.83
N LEU A 59 8.16 14.47 0.09
CA LEU A 59 6.86 13.86 0.36
C LEU A 59 7.05 12.35 0.47
N LYS A 60 6.70 11.78 1.63
CA LYS A 60 6.65 10.32 1.80
C LYS A 60 5.32 9.78 1.29
N LEU A 61 5.37 8.70 0.52
CA LEU A 61 4.20 8.02 -0.03
C LEU A 61 3.70 6.94 0.92
N ASP A 62 2.47 7.11 1.42
CA ASP A 62 1.72 6.06 2.10
C ASP A 62 0.67 5.50 1.14
N VAL A 63 0.95 4.32 0.59
CA VAL A 63 0.15 3.71 -0.47
C VAL A 63 -0.75 2.63 0.10
N ARG A 64 -2.05 2.75 -0.13
CA ARG A 64 -3.03 1.74 0.28
C ARG A 64 -3.04 0.59 -0.71
N VAL A 65 -2.71 -0.60 -0.24
CA VAL A 65 -2.58 -1.80 -1.06
C VAL A 65 -3.36 -2.97 -0.46
N PRO A 66 -4.09 -3.76 -1.29
CA PRO A 66 -4.77 -4.95 -0.82
C PRO A 66 -3.77 -6.05 -0.40
N PRO A 67 -4.17 -7.08 0.36
CA PRO A 67 -3.34 -8.26 0.56
C PRO A 67 -2.91 -8.89 -0.77
N ASN A 68 -1.71 -9.42 -0.85
CA ASN A 68 -1.23 -10.14 -2.05
C ASN A 68 -1.15 -11.66 -1.86
N LYS A 69 -1.27 -12.15 -0.63
CA LYS A 69 -1.34 -13.58 -0.31
C LYS A 69 -2.36 -13.81 0.79
N ILE A 70 -3.23 -14.79 0.56
CA ILE A 70 -4.27 -15.24 1.48
C ILE A 70 -4.23 -16.77 1.47
N ALA A 71 -4.16 -17.39 2.63
CA ALA A 71 -4.16 -18.84 2.77
C ALA A 71 -5.00 -19.26 3.97
N ILE A 72 -5.84 -20.28 3.76
CA ILE A 72 -6.62 -20.92 4.82
C ILE A 72 -5.99 -22.29 5.13
N SER A 73 -5.87 -22.62 6.41
CA SER A 73 -5.28 -23.87 6.89
C SER A 73 -6.01 -24.37 8.14
N GLY A 74 -5.70 -25.60 8.57
CA GLY A 74 -6.20 -26.17 9.83
C GLY A 74 -7.26 -27.27 9.68
N VAL A 75 -7.57 -27.68 8.44
CA VAL A 75 -8.44 -28.83 8.13
C VAL A 75 -7.77 -29.71 7.06
N GLY A 76 -7.85 -31.03 7.24
CA GLY A 76 -7.44 -32.02 6.24
C GLY A 76 -8.57 -32.30 5.22
N GLU A 77 -8.46 -33.36 4.41
CA GLU A 77 -9.47 -33.63 3.37
C GLU A 77 -10.87 -33.95 3.91
N HIS A 78 -10.94 -34.57 5.10
CA HIS A 78 -12.19 -35.02 5.70
C HIS A 78 -12.23 -34.68 7.18
N VAL A 79 -13.43 -34.39 7.69
CA VAL A 79 -13.68 -34.06 9.10
C VAL A 79 -14.82 -34.92 9.65
N THR A 80 -14.65 -35.42 10.87
CA THR A 80 -15.68 -36.23 11.55
C THR A 80 -16.66 -35.31 12.28
N GLN A 81 -17.96 -35.59 12.17
CA GLN A 81 -19.00 -34.85 12.87
C GLN A 81 -18.73 -34.77 14.38
N GLY A 82 -18.95 -33.59 14.96
CA GLY A 82 -18.72 -33.32 16.38
C GLY A 82 -17.27 -33.01 16.76
N THR A 83 -16.33 -33.09 15.81
CA THR A 83 -14.93 -32.68 16.05
C THR A 83 -14.83 -31.16 16.03
N LEU A 84 -14.09 -30.60 16.99
CA LEU A 84 -13.74 -29.18 16.99
C LEU A 84 -12.75 -28.88 15.87
N LEU A 85 -13.14 -28.02 14.94
CA LEU A 85 -12.28 -27.54 13.85
C LEU A 85 -11.58 -26.26 14.27
N THR A 86 -10.30 -26.13 13.94
CA THR A 86 -9.56 -24.87 14.08
C THR A 86 -9.09 -24.42 12.72
N LEU A 87 -9.69 -23.36 12.19
CA LEU A 87 -9.33 -22.77 10.90
C LEU A 87 -8.45 -21.54 11.13
N MET A 88 -7.39 -21.42 10.34
CA MET A 88 -6.47 -20.28 10.40
C MET A 88 -6.37 -19.63 9.03
N CYS A 89 -6.66 -18.33 8.97
CA CYS A 89 -6.50 -17.49 7.78
C CYS A 89 -5.23 -16.65 7.96
N SER A 90 -4.25 -16.88 7.11
CA SER A 90 -3.01 -16.13 7.04
C SER A 90 -3.09 -15.15 5.88
N VAL A 91 -2.95 -13.86 6.18
CA VAL A 91 -3.09 -12.76 5.23
C VAL A 91 -1.84 -11.89 5.30
N SER A 92 -1.18 -11.66 4.17
CA SER A 92 0.03 -10.86 4.12
C SER A 92 0.00 -9.79 3.04
N GLY A 93 0.78 -8.74 3.26
CA GLY A 93 1.05 -7.70 2.26
C GLY A 93 -0.07 -6.67 2.15
N ALA A 94 -0.90 -6.50 3.18
CA ALA A 94 -1.91 -5.45 3.22
C ALA A 94 -1.33 -4.16 3.80
N ARG A 95 -1.77 -3.00 3.31
CA ARG A 95 -1.64 -1.71 4.01
C ARG A 95 -2.84 -0.84 3.70
N PRO A 96 -3.61 -0.37 4.69
CA PRO A 96 -3.53 -0.75 6.11
C PRO A 96 -3.90 -2.23 6.34
N ALA A 97 -3.93 -2.67 7.60
CA ALA A 97 -4.39 -4.02 7.95
C ALA A 97 -5.77 -4.32 7.35
N ALA A 98 -5.92 -5.51 6.77
CA ALA A 98 -7.17 -5.94 6.16
C ALA A 98 -8.18 -6.41 7.22
N THR A 99 -9.46 -6.11 6.98
CA THR A 99 -10.57 -6.68 7.74
C THR A 99 -10.90 -8.07 7.19
N ILE A 100 -10.93 -9.08 8.07
CA ILE A 100 -11.17 -10.47 7.69
C ILE A 100 -12.38 -11.00 8.48
N GLU A 101 -13.33 -11.56 7.74
CA GLU A 101 -14.54 -12.17 8.29
C GLU A 101 -14.63 -13.62 7.78
N TRP A 102 -15.17 -14.49 8.63
CA TRP A 102 -15.31 -15.91 8.32
C TRP A 102 -16.77 -16.24 8.06
N PHE A 103 -17.04 -16.99 6.99
CA PHE A 103 -18.38 -17.44 6.66
C PHE A 103 -18.40 -18.96 6.44
N ASN A 104 -19.49 -19.60 6.85
CA ASN A 104 -19.85 -20.95 6.43
C ASN A 104 -21.06 -20.86 5.50
N GLY A 105 -20.82 -20.98 4.19
CA GLY A 105 -21.83 -20.65 3.19
C GLY A 105 -22.18 -19.15 3.30
N THR A 106 -23.40 -18.85 3.74
CA THR A 106 -23.90 -17.48 3.93
C THR A 106 -23.94 -17.04 5.39
N GLU A 107 -23.62 -17.93 6.32
CA GLU A 107 -23.68 -17.65 7.76
C GLU A 107 -22.33 -17.11 8.25
N LEU A 108 -22.35 -15.96 8.94
CA LEU A 108 -21.16 -15.39 9.57
C LEU A 108 -20.73 -16.28 10.76
N LEU A 109 -19.49 -16.76 10.72
CA LEU A 109 -18.87 -17.46 11.82
C LEU A 109 -18.44 -16.46 12.90
N THR A 110 -18.86 -16.73 14.13
CA THR A 110 -18.51 -15.94 15.30
C THR A 110 -17.72 -16.80 16.28
N PRO A 111 -17.08 -16.22 17.31
CA PRO A 111 -16.44 -17.01 18.36
C PRO A 111 -17.37 -17.98 19.09
N ALA A 112 -18.70 -17.84 18.95
CA ALA A 112 -19.71 -18.71 19.54
C ALA A 112 -20.18 -19.84 18.62
N SER A 113 -19.72 -19.90 17.36
CA SER A 113 -20.10 -20.96 16.42
C SER A 113 -19.70 -22.34 16.98
N GLN A 114 -20.66 -23.27 17.03
CA GLN A 114 -20.43 -24.59 17.62
C GLN A 114 -19.41 -25.39 16.81
N ASN A 115 -18.44 -25.99 17.50
CA ASN A 115 -17.42 -26.88 16.93
C ASN A 115 -16.52 -26.27 15.85
N ILE A 116 -16.45 -24.93 15.72
CA ILE A 116 -15.57 -24.23 14.79
C ILE A 116 -14.88 -23.07 15.52
N GLN A 117 -13.56 -23.10 15.60
CA GLN A 117 -12.71 -21.99 16.03
C GLN A 117 -12.01 -21.38 14.81
N VAL A 118 -12.03 -20.06 14.73
CA VAL A 118 -11.39 -19.30 13.66
C VAL A 118 -10.26 -18.43 14.22
N LYS A 119 -9.14 -18.40 13.51
CA LYS A 119 -7.97 -17.58 13.83
C LYS A 119 -7.55 -16.76 12.62
N ILE A 120 -7.13 -15.54 12.85
CA ILE A 120 -6.65 -14.61 11.83
C ILE A 120 -5.20 -14.26 12.16
N TYR A 121 -4.31 -14.40 11.18
CA TYR A 121 -2.92 -13.98 11.25
C TYR A 121 -2.68 -12.95 10.15
N LEU A 122 -2.39 -11.70 10.55
CA LEU A 122 -2.19 -10.56 9.66
C LEU A 122 -0.73 -10.12 9.66
N LEU A 123 -0.13 -10.06 8.47
CA LEU A 123 1.17 -9.46 8.22
C LEU A 123 0.98 -8.20 7.36
N VAL A 124 1.10 -7.04 8.00
CA VAL A 124 0.95 -5.71 7.38
C VAL A 124 2.30 -5.25 6.82
N LEU A 125 2.29 -4.39 5.81
CA LEU A 125 3.50 -3.71 5.35
C LEU A 125 3.74 -2.45 6.19
N ASP A 126 4.89 -2.38 6.87
CA ASP A 126 5.33 -1.22 7.68
C ASP A 126 5.80 -0.04 6.84
#